data_AF-A0A822D267-F1
#
_entry.id   AF-A0A822D267-F1
#
_cell.length_a   1.000
_cell.length_b   1.000
_cell.length_c   1.000
_cell.angle_alpha   90.00
_cell.angle_beta   90.00
_cell.angle_gamma   90.00
#
_symmetry.space_group_name_H-M   'P 1'
#
loop_
_entity.id
_entity.type
_entity.pdbx_description
1 polymer ?
#
loop_
_entity_poly.entity_id
_entity_poly.type
_entity_poly.pdbx_seq_one_letter_code
_entity_poly.pdbx_strand_id
1 'polypeptide(L)' 'MSTPVEILCKGFPAEFAMYLNYCRGLRFEETPDYMYLRQLFRILFRTLNHQYDYTFDWVV' A
#
# COMPACT_ATOMS: atom_id res chain seq x y z
N MET A 1 -1.29 19.47 -14.52
CA MET A 1 -0.24 19.17 -13.53
C MET A 1 -0.59 17.84 -12.88
N SER A 2 0.37 16.91 -12.77
CA SER A 2 0.19 15.68 -12.00
C SER A 2 0.89 15.83 -10.66
N THR A 3 0.22 15.46 -9.56
CA THR A 3 0.83 15.45 -8.23
C THR A 3 1.80 14.26 -8.14
N PRO A 4 3.10 14.48 -7.80
CA PRO A 4 4.05 13.39 -7.57
C PRO A 4 3.58 12.44 -6.46
N VAL A 5 3.91 11.15 -6.55
CA VAL A 5 3.48 10.14 -5.56
C VAL A 5 4.00 10.49 -4.17
N GLU A 6 5.23 10.99 -4.10
CA GLU A 6 5.92 11.36 -2.87
C GLU A 6 5.23 12.55 -2.18
N ILE A 7 4.66 13.46 -2.95
CA ILE A 7 3.89 14.60 -2.43
C ILE A 7 2.50 14.13 -1.99
N LEU A 8 1.86 13.26 -2.78
CA LEU A 8 0.54 12.71 -2.46
C LEU A 8 0.57 11.88 -1.17
N CYS A 9 1.60 11.05 -0.98
CA CYS A 9 1.74 10.17 0.17
C CYS A 9 2.47 10.79 1.36
N LYS A 10 2.79 12.09 1.32
CA LYS A 10 3.49 12.77 2.41
C LYS A 10 2.69 12.68 3.71
N GLY A 11 3.34 12.17 4.76
CA GLY A 11 2.72 11.99 6.09
C GLY A 11 2.07 10.62 6.32
N PHE A 12 2.05 9.76 5.29
CA PHE A 12 1.60 8.36 5.39
C PHE A 12 2.81 7.40 5.37
N PRO A 13 2.62 6.14 5.78
CA PRO A 13 3.65 5.10 5.64
C PRO A 13 4.20 4.97 4.21
N ALA A 14 5.49 4.66 4.08
CA ALA A 14 6.18 4.63 2.79
C ALA A 14 5.61 3.58 1.83
N GLU A 15 5.01 2.51 2.36
CA GLU A 15 4.39 1.41 1.61
C GLU A 15 3.31 1.90 0.64
N PHE A 16 2.60 3.00 0.96
CA PHE A 16 1.62 3.60 0.05
C PHE A 16 2.29 4.16 -1.21
N ALA A 17 3.41 4.87 -1.05
CA ALA A 17 4.18 5.38 -2.19
C ALA A 17 4.82 4.23 -2.99
N MET A 18 5.35 3.21 -2.31
CA MET A 18 5.90 2.01 -2.95
C MET A 18 4.84 1.29 -3.80
N TYR A 19 3.63 1.14 -3.29
CA TYR A 19 2.50 0.53 -4.01
C TYR A 19 2.14 1.33 -5.27
N LEU A 20 1.98 2.65 -5.16
CA LEU A 20 1.60 3.51 -6.29
C LEU A 20 2.70 3.54 -7.36
N ASN A 21 3.96 3.66 -6.95
CA ASN A 21 5.09 3.64 -7.88
C ASN A 21 5.23 2.28 -8.57
N TYR A 22 4.98 1.16 -7.86
CA TYR A 22 4.91 -0.17 -8.46
C TYR A 22 3.83 -0.22 -9.55
N CYS A 23 2.59 0.16 -9.23
CA CYS A 23 1.48 0.10 -10.17
C CYS A 23 1.69 1.01 -11.39
N ARG A 24 2.30 2.19 -11.22
CA ARG A 24 2.65 3.10 -12.33
C ARG A 24 3.80 2.59 -13.19
N GLY A 25 4.63 1.69 -12.66
CA GLY A 25 5.77 1.08 -13.37
C GLY A 25 5.43 -0.17 -14.17
N LEU A 26 4.22 -0.72 -14.01
CA LEU A 26 3.77 -1.90 -14.75
C LEU A 26 3.69 -1.61 -16.26
N ARG A 27 4.18 -2.56 -17.07
CA ARG A 27 3.92 -2.55 -18.52
C ARG A 27 2.46 -2.92 -18.80
N PHE A 28 1.95 -2.57 -19.98
CA PHE A 28 0.56 -2.79 -20.38
C PHE A 28 0.09 -4.25 -20.22
N GLU A 29 0.95 -5.23 -20.52
CA GLU A 29 0.65 -6.67 -20.43
C GLU A 29 1.34 -7.35 -19.24
N GLU A 30 1.96 -6.58 -18.34
CA GLU A 30 2.66 -7.15 -17.20
C GLU A 30 1.68 -7.58 -16.12
N THR A 31 1.73 -8.87 -15.77
CA THR A 31 0.97 -9.40 -14.63
C THR A 31 1.53 -8.83 -13.32
N PRO A 32 0.70 -8.16 -12.50
CA PRO A 32 1.14 -7.64 -11.20
C PRO A 32 1.56 -8.75 -10.24
N ASP A 33 2.60 -8.50 -9.45
CA ASP A 33 2.97 -9.31 -8.30
C ASP A 33 2.05 -8.98 -7.11
N TYR A 34 0.89 -9.62 -7.10
CA TYR A 34 -0.08 -9.48 -6.03
C TYR A 34 0.45 -9.95 -4.67
N MET A 35 1.42 -10.87 -4.64
CA MET A 35 2.00 -11.33 -3.38
C MET A 35 2.84 -10.24 -2.75
N TYR A 36 3.74 -9.62 -3.51
CA TYR A 36 4.52 -8.47 -3.09
C TYR A 36 3.62 -7.33 -2.59
N LEU A 37 2.61 -6.94 -3.37
CA LEU A 37 1.73 -5.82 -3.03
C LEU A 37 0.94 -6.06 -1.74
N ARG A 38 0.43 -7.28 -1.52
CA ARG A 38 -0.21 -7.65 -0.24
C ARG A 38 0.80 -7.67 0.91
N GLN A 39 2.03 -8.10 0.64
CA GLN A 39 3.05 -8.24 1.67
C GLN A 39 3.50 -6.88 2.22
N LEU A 40 3.55 -5.83 1.40
CA LEU A 40 3.80 -4.45 1.86
C LEU A 40 2.89 -4.08 3.05
N PHE A 41 1.58 -4.18 2.84
CA PHE A 41 0.62 -3.81 3.87
C PHE A 41 0.55 -4.82 5.02
N ARG A 42 0.78 -6.11 4.78
CA ARG A 42 0.84 -7.12 5.86
C ARG A 42 2.01 -6.89 6.80
N ILE A 43 3.18 -6.53 6.27
CA ILE A 43 4.35 -6.19 7.08
C ILE A 43 4.07 -4.91 7.85
N LEU A 44 3.59 -3.86 7.18
CA LEU A 44 3.24 -2.60 7.83
C LEU A 44 2.22 -2.79 8.97
N PHE A 45 1.15 -3.56 8.73
CA PHE A 45 0.11 -3.85 9.71
C PHE A 45 0.67 -4.54 10.96
N ARG A 46 1.61 -5.49 10.78
CA ARG A 46 2.33 -6.14 11.88
C ARG A 46 3.26 -5.18 12.61
N THR A 47 3.98 -4.31 11.89
CA THR A 47 4.88 -3.31 12.48
C THR A 47 4.10 -2.27 13.32
N LEU A 48 2.86 -1.98 12.94
CA LEU A 48 1.93 -1.13 13.71
C LEU A 48 1.22 -1.90 14.84
N ASN A 49 1.58 -3.16 15.08
CA ASN A 49 1.02 -4.04 16.11
C ASN A 49 -0.50 -4.26 16.01
N HIS A 50 -1.08 -4.16 14.82
CA HIS A 50 -2.49 -4.46 14.62
C HIS A 50 -2.76 -5.97 14.55
N GLN A 51 -3.99 -6.37 14.91
CA GLN A 51 -4.44 -7.76 14.90
C GLN A 51 -5.40 -8.01 13.74
N TYR A 52 -5.32 -9.20 13.14
CA TYR A 52 -6.26 -9.64 12.10
C TYR A 52 -7.53 -10.20 12.74
N ASP A 53 -8.26 -9.36 13.47
CA ASP A 53 -9.47 -9.70 14.21
C ASP A 53 -10.78 -9.39 13.46
N TYR A 54 -10.69 -8.79 12.27
CA TYR A 54 -11.82 -8.32 11.45
C TYR A 54 -12.68 -7.24 12.13
N THR A 55 -12.12 -6.51 13.10
CA THR A 55 -12.75 -5.35 13.73
C THR A 55 -12.39 -4.10 12.93
N PHE A 56 -13.35 -3.62 12.15
CA PHE A 56 -13.22 -2.38 11.38
C PHE A 56 -13.89 -1.22 12.13
N ASP A 57 -13.63 0.02 11.70
CA ASP A 57 -14.13 1.24 12.36
C ASP A 57 -15.66 1.29 12.53
N TRP A 58 -16.42 0.62 11.65
CA TRP A 58 -17.89 0.55 11.68
C TRP A 58 -18.46 -0.62 12.49
N VAL A 59 -17.63 -1.50 13.06
CA VAL A 59 -18.05 -2.63 13.90
C VAL A 59 -18.32 -2.18 15.35
N VAL A 60 -18.15 -0.89 15.63
CA VAL A 60 -18.39 -0.23 16.93
C VAL A 60 -19.87 0.11 17.11
#